data_AF-A0A3D0IED7-F1
#
_entry.id   AF-A0A3D0IED7-F1
#
_cell.length_a   1.000
_cell.length_b   1.000
_cell.length_c   1.000
_cell.angle_alpha   90.00
_cell.angle_beta   90.00
_cell.angle_gamma   90.00
#
_symmetry.space_group_name_H-M   'P 1'
#
loop_
_entity.id
_entity.type
_entity.pdbx_description
1 polymer ?
#
loop_
_entity_poly.entity_id
_entity_poly.type
_entity_poly.pdbx_seq_one_letter_code
_entity_poly.pdbx_strand_id
1 'polypeptide(L)'
;MADFAEILQAYSSLAVDYSAFFELGDPGLLNSLVDYIVEQEKTVFVSKSFKVLHECVLRANNPNEKAIYSSMKNAMRSLVESKLLRASKSASCVGFFLEHLGNEDECLFIGRNGNAFARLRNINAQGKCAVFVVNRGRIKFYSSLSECLSAEEGYTVNPISGNSDFIASDNYFSVGDILCTDDGEEITLTSLISTGAEGLVFCTQHDKWVAKVYHRGGITPLRWYKLMKMRSLDLEADNICWPCRLLFSRNHIPVGYMMRKASGTTISRAFDGPDAMEKYFPAWSRLQVVEASLSFLYVMEYLHLHGVLVGDIQLKNAMIENEDHLFLIDMDSVQYQDLPCPVGTEEFTRPELWGKSFVTFLRRPQDEDYSISILVFSMLFCGQHPYAQRNGLEMLRDEMEAHSFPYTVDDSENERIPYGGYDKIWDALTPTLKDMFVRAFAEGELFDSLEWACAIQEYRDKLVAHEYEDEEVYRVFPYYVKEVAAPVKRTGKMSIREAIMNSNMNSEEARNQYARQIPTGQQAANEQAKKRVEPSHPSFKGSTQPPPSRAIKPPTNQPSQASALVNRMNAMSGSAEKRAENEAKKEDAPAPSPRKSGFGRFFGNRHN
;
A
#
# COMPACT_ATOMS: atom_id res chain seq x y z
N MET A 1 -25.23 -2.57 25.34
CA MET A 1 -24.63 -3.69 26.09
C MET A 1 -25.66 -4.68 26.61
N ALA A 2 -26.79 -4.27 27.20
CA ALA A 2 -27.80 -5.22 27.70
C ALA A 2 -28.31 -6.20 26.63
N ASP A 3 -28.80 -5.70 25.49
CA ASP A 3 -29.26 -6.54 24.37
C ASP A 3 -28.15 -7.40 23.77
N PHE A 4 -26.92 -6.86 23.72
CA PHE A 4 -25.75 -7.59 23.22
C PHE A 4 -25.38 -8.77 24.13
N ALA A 5 -25.36 -8.56 25.45
CA ALA A 5 -25.08 -9.60 26.43
C ALA A 5 -26.15 -10.69 26.39
N GLU A 6 -27.43 -10.33 26.28
CA GLU A 6 -28.53 -11.30 26.17
C GLU A 6 -28.39 -12.18 24.94
N ILE A 7 -28.06 -11.61 23.77
CA ILE A 7 -27.82 -12.39 22.54
C ILE A 7 -26.57 -13.27 22.70
N LEU A 8 -25.48 -12.72 23.25
CA LEU A 8 -24.23 -13.46 23.38
C LEU A 8 -24.34 -14.65 24.34
N GLN A 9 -25.30 -14.65 25.29
CA GLN A 9 -25.57 -15.82 26.16
C GLN A 9 -25.86 -17.10 25.37
N ALA A 10 -26.47 -16.99 24.20
CA ALA A 10 -26.86 -18.14 23.39
C ALA A 10 -25.67 -18.93 22.82
N TYR A 11 -24.46 -18.36 22.80
CA TYR A 11 -23.28 -18.96 22.17
C TYR A 11 -22.25 -19.38 23.21
N SER A 12 -21.69 -20.57 23.04
CA SER A 12 -20.70 -21.13 23.97
C SER A 12 -19.29 -20.60 23.74
N SER A 13 -18.99 -20.18 22.50
CA SER A 13 -17.67 -19.73 22.12
C SER A 13 -17.67 -18.73 20.95
N LEU A 14 -16.56 -18.01 20.84
CA LEU A 14 -16.38 -16.91 19.90
C LEU A 14 -15.14 -17.16 19.04
N ALA A 15 -15.26 -17.05 17.72
CA ALA A 15 -14.13 -16.94 16.82
C ALA A 15 -13.87 -15.46 16.51
N VAL A 16 -12.77 -14.92 17.01
CA VAL A 16 -12.52 -13.48 17.07
C VAL A 16 -11.42 -13.07 16.10
N ASP A 17 -11.74 -12.11 15.22
CA ASP A 17 -10.74 -11.39 14.44
C ASP A 17 -10.08 -10.28 15.29
N TYR A 18 -8.79 -10.04 15.09
CA TYR A 18 -8.10 -8.94 15.76
C TYR A 18 -8.75 -7.59 15.43
N SER A 19 -9.18 -7.42 14.16
CA SER A 19 -9.84 -6.19 13.71
C SER A 19 -11.11 -5.88 14.50
N ALA A 20 -11.83 -6.89 15.01
CA ALA A 20 -13.05 -6.68 15.77
C ALA A 20 -12.76 -5.97 17.09
N PHE A 21 -11.77 -6.46 17.83
CA PHE A 21 -11.33 -5.82 19.08
C PHE A 21 -10.65 -4.48 18.84
N PHE A 22 -9.93 -4.33 17.73
CA PHE A 22 -9.34 -3.06 17.33
C PHE A 22 -10.40 -2.00 17.01
N GLU A 23 -11.41 -2.35 16.21
CA GLU A 23 -12.49 -1.45 15.77
C GLU A 23 -13.50 -1.11 16.87
N LEU A 24 -13.50 -1.81 18.01
CA LEU A 24 -14.26 -1.35 19.19
C LEU A 24 -13.80 0.05 19.61
N GLY A 25 -12.51 0.37 19.44
CA GLY A 25 -11.94 1.72 19.62
C GLY A 25 -11.99 2.29 21.04
N ASP A 26 -12.76 1.69 21.94
CA ASP A 26 -12.92 2.12 23.32
C ASP A 26 -12.34 1.08 24.29
N PRO A 27 -11.29 1.43 25.06
CA PRO A 27 -10.70 0.55 26.06
C PRO A 27 -11.71 0.01 27.10
N GLY A 28 -12.68 0.83 27.51
CA GLY A 28 -13.69 0.46 28.51
C GLY A 28 -14.65 -0.61 28.00
N LEU A 29 -15.10 -0.46 26.75
CA LEU A 29 -15.97 -1.40 26.06
C LEU A 29 -15.27 -2.74 25.83
N LEU A 30 -14.00 -2.73 25.42
CA LEU A 30 -13.21 -3.96 25.25
C LEU A 30 -13.04 -4.70 26.58
N ASN A 31 -12.69 -3.99 27.67
CA ASN A 31 -12.55 -4.61 28.98
C ASN A 31 -13.89 -5.18 29.47
N SER A 32 -14.98 -4.42 29.33
CA SER A 32 -16.33 -4.88 29.71
C SER A 32 -16.76 -6.13 28.92
N LEU A 33 -16.43 -6.19 27.63
CA LEU A 33 -16.69 -7.37 26.79
C LEU A 33 -15.90 -8.59 27.28
N VAL A 34 -14.61 -8.41 27.58
CA VAL A 34 -13.76 -9.52 28.04
C VAL A 34 -14.13 -9.98 29.44
N ASP A 35 -14.44 -9.06 30.36
CA ASP A 35 -14.94 -9.39 31.69
C ASP A 35 -16.21 -10.22 31.58
N TYR A 36 -17.14 -9.84 30.72
CA TYR A 36 -18.35 -10.62 30.44
C TYR A 36 -18.04 -12.01 29.85
N ILE A 37 -17.10 -12.11 28.89
CA ILE A 37 -16.66 -13.40 28.33
C ILE A 37 -16.11 -14.32 29.43
N VAL A 38 -15.32 -13.76 30.36
CA VAL A 38 -14.73 -14.49 31.48
C VAL A 38 -15.79 -14.91 32.49
N GLU A 39 -16.69 -14.01 32.89
CA GLU A 39 -17.80 -14.29 33.82
C GLU A 39 -18.74 -15.38 33.31
N GLN A 40 -18.95 -15.44 32.00
CA GLN A 40 -19.80 -16.45 31.36
C GLN A 40 -19.02 -17.69 30.86
N GLU A 41 -17.72 -17.79 31.18
CA GLU A 41 -16.84 -18.90 30.83
C GLU A 41 -16.83 -19.25 29.31
N LYS A 42 -16.96 -18.23 28.45
CA LYS A 42 -17.02 -18.43 26.99
C LYS A 42 -15.61 -18.67 26.43
N THR A 43 -15.46 -19.70 25.59
CA THR A 43 -14.17 -19.97 24.93
C THR A 43 -13.94 -18.98 23.79
N VAL A 44 -12.73 -18.46 23.65
CA VAL A 44 -12.34 -17.53 22.59
C VAL A 44 -11.30 -18.18 21.69
N PHE A 45 -11.62 -18.33 20.41
CA PHE A 45 -10.73 -18.79 19.36
C PHE A 45 -10.14 -17.59 18.62
N VAL A 46 -8.84 -17.64 18.35
CA VAL A 46 -8.10 -16.65 17.55
C VAL A 46 -7.21 -17.34 16.53
N SER A 47 -6.88 -16.67 15.42
CA SER A 47 -5.93 -17.19 14.44
C SER A 47 -4.50 -17.29 14.99
N LYS A 48 -3.63 -18.07 14.33
CA LYS A 48 -2.18 -18.09 14.61
C LYS A 48 -1.56 -16.69 14.45
N SER A 49 -2.08 -15.91 13.52
CA SER A 49 -1.61 -14.57 13.15
C SER A 49 -2.10 -13.44 14.07
N PHE A 50 -2.95 -13.73 15.07
CA PHE A 50 -3.50 -12.70 15.96
C PHE A 50 -2.41 -11.91 16.71
N LYS A 51 -1.34 -12.59 17.16
CA LYS A 51 -0.20 -11.92 17.81
C LYS A 51 0.58 -11.04 16.82
N VAL A 52 0.67 -11.45 15.55
CA VAL A 52 1.33 -10.68 14.49
C VAL A 52 0.59 -9.36 14.29
N LEU A 53 -0.74 -9.39 14.15
CA LEU A 53 -1.56 -8.18 14.05
C LEU A 53 -1.38 -7.23 15.25
N HIS A 54 -1.23 -7.78 16.45
CA HIS A 54 -0.92 -6.98 17.63
C HIS A 54 0.44 -6.29 17.54
N GLU A 55 1.46 -7.01 17.06
CA GLU A 55 2.80 -6.46 16.84
C GLU A 55 2.79 -5.33 15.79
N CYS A 56 2.01 -5.47 14.72
CA CYS A 56 1.85 -4.43 13.68
C CYS A 56 1.39 -3.10 14.28
N VAL A 57 0.35 -3.14 15.12
CA VAL A 57 -0.20 -1.94 15.78
C VAL A 57 0.80 -1.32 16.76
N LEU A 58 1.56 -2.14 17.50
CA LEU A 58 2.60 -1.63 18.40
C LEU A 58 3.74 -0.94 17.65
N ARG A 59 4.20 -1.53 16.54
CA ARG A 59 5.30 -0.99 15.72
C ARG A 59 4.89 0.27 14.95
N ALA A 60 3.63 0.39 14.54
CA ALA A 60 3.11 1.60 13.92
C ALA A 60 3.20 2.83 14.84
N ASN A 61 3.20 2.60 16.17
CA ASN A 61 3.39 3.62 17.21
C ASN A 61 2.46 4.84 17.06
N ASN A 62 1.23 4.64 16.58
CA ASN A 62 0.25 5.71 16.49
C ASN A 62 -0.14 6.18 17.91
N PRO A 63 0.12 7.47 18.27
CA PRO A 63 -0.21 7.99 19.60
C PRO A 63 -1.71 7.91 19.94
N ASN A 64 -2.57 8.08 18.92
CA ASN A 64 -4.03 8.12 19.07
C ASN A 64 -4.62 6.74 19.42
N GLU A 65 -3.89 5.66 19.15
CA GLU A 65 -4.34 4.28 19.38
C GLU A 65 -3.74 3.64 20.64
N LYS A 66 -2.89 4.38 21.38
CA LYS A 66 -2.09 3.83 22.48
C LYS A 66 -2.88 3.19 23.60
N ALA A 67 -4.02 3.77 23.93
CA ALA A 67 -4.92 3.22 24.92
C ALA A 67 -5.57 1.91 24.44
N ILE A 68 -5.91 1.82 23.15
CA ILE A 68 -6.60 0.65 22.56
C ILE A 68 -5.69 -0.57 22.62
N TYR A 69 -4.46 -0.49 22.10
CA TYR A 69 -3.58 -1.65 22.09
C TYR A 69 -3.06 -2.02 23.49
N SER A 70 -2.93 -1.05 24.41
CA SER A 70 -2.64 -1.36 25.82
C SER A 70 -3.78 -2.15 26.47
N SER A 71 -5.04 -1.78 26.16
CA SER A 71 -6.22 -2.51 26.60
C SER A 71 -6.29 -3.92 26.00
N MET A 72 -5.99 -4.06 24.71
CA MET A 72 -5.88 -5.35 24.03
C MET A 72 -4.94 -6.31 24.75
N LYS A 73 -3.76 -5.83 25.16
CA LYS A 73 -2.80 -6.67 25.92
C LYS A 73 -3.38 -7.17 27.24
N ASN A 74 -4.16 -6.36 27.95
CA ASN A 74 -4.79 -6.73 29.21
C ASN A 74 -5.96 -7.71 28.99
N ALA A 75 -6.79 -7.43 27.99
CA ALA A 75 -7.86 -8.31 27.53
C ALA A 75 -7.33 -9.73 27.22
N MET A 76 -6.28 -9.82 26.38
CA MET A 76 -5.68 -11.11 26.04
C MET A 76 -5.06 -11.80 27.26
N ARG A 77 -4.43 -11.06 28.18
CA ARG A 77 -3.92 -11.64 29.43
C ARG A 77 -5.02 -12.26 30.27
N SER A 78 -6.15 -11.55 30.44
CA SER A 78 -7.30 -12.05 31.19
C SER A 78 -7.85 -13.36 30.61
N LEU A 79 -7.97 -13.45 29.28
CA LEU A 79 -8.41 -14.66 28.59
C LEU A 79 -7.43 -15.84 28.74
N VAL A 80 -6.12 -15.57 28.76
CA VAL A 80 -5.08 -16.60 28.99
C VAL A 80 -5.11 -17.09 30.43
N GLU A 81 -5.13 -16.18 31.41
CA GLU A 81 -5.15 -16.52 32.84
C GLU A 81 -6.41 -17.32 33.22
N SER A 82 -7.55 -16.96 32.60
CA SER A 82 -8.83 -17.67 32.74
C SER A 82 -8.90 -18.99 31.95
N LYS A 83 -7.86 -19.33 31.18
CA LYS A 83 -7.78 -20.53 30.31
C LYS A 83 -8.92 -20.62 29.29
N LEU A 84 -9.44 -19.48 28.85
CA LEU A 84 -10.52 -19.38 27.86
C LEU A 84 -10.01 -19.13 26.43
N LEU A 85 -8.76 -18.70 26.26
CA LEU A 85 -8.17 -18.49 24.94
C LEU A 85 -7.70 -19.79 24.27
N ARG A 86 -7.99 -19.95 22.98
CA ARG A 86 -7.52 -21.03 22.10
C ARG A 86 -6.99 -20.43 20.80
N ALA A 87 -5.79 -20.83 20.39
CA ALA A 87 -5.22 -20.42 19.11
C ALA A 87 -5.43 -21.53 18.07
N SER A 88 -5.94 -21.17 16.88
CA SER A 88 -5.95 -22.04 15.72
C SER A 88 -4.53 -22.22 15.16
N LYS A 89 -4.33 -23.27 14.36
CA LYS A 89 -3.10 -23.48 13.60
C LYS A 89 -3.05 -22.62 12.34
N SER A 90 -4.21 -22.16 11.85
CA SER A 90 -4.31 -21.39 10.61
C SER A 90 -3.77 -19.98 10.78
N ALA A 91 -2.82 -19.61 9.91
CA ALA A 91 -2.30 -18.25 9.79
C ALA A 91 -3.17 -17.39 8.85
N SER A 92 -3.82 -18.01 7.86
CA SER A 92 -4.72 -17.32 6.93
C SER A 92 -5.98 -16.84 7.66
N CYS A 93 -6.35 -15.57 7.48
CA CYS A 93 -7.58 -15.02 8.03
C CYS A 93 -8.83 -15.82 7.61
N VAL A 94 -8.92 -16.19 6.33
CA VAL A 94 -10.10 -16.90 5.79
C VAL A 94 -10.15 -18.32 6.28
N GLY A 95 -9.05 -19.07 6.13
CA GLY A 95 -8.90 -20.43 6.63
C GLY A 95 -9.27 -20.56 8.09
N PHE A 96 -8.85 -19.62 8.95
CA PHE A 96 -9.29 -19.57 10.35
C PHE A 96 -10.82 -19.54 10.47
N PHE A 97 -11.49 -18.59 9.80
CA PHE A 97 -12.95 -18.49 9.88
C PHE A 97 -13.69 -19.69 9.27
N LEU A 98 -13.16 -20.28 8.20
CA LEU A 98 -13.74 -21.46 7.56
C LEU A 98 -13.81 -22.67 8.52
N GLU A 99 -12.89 -22.79 9.47
CA GLU A 99 -12.92 -23.84 10.51
C GLU A 99 -14.16 -23.74 11.42
N HIS A 100 -14.75 -22.55 11.53
CA HIS A 100 -15.82 -22.22 12.49
C HIS A 100 -17.22 -22.09 11.85
N LEU A 101 -17.32 -21.92 10.52
CA LEU A 101 -18.60 -21.61 9.84
C LEU A 101 -19.71 -22.66 10.00
N GLY A 102 -19.32 -23.91 10.30
CA GLY A 102 -20.23 -25.04 10.47
C GLY A 102 -20.83 -25.19 11.87
N ASN A 103 -20.36 -24.43 12.86
CA ASN A 103 -20.79 -24.58 14.24
C ASN A 103 -21.87 -23.53 14.62
N GLU A 104 -23.08 -24.00 14.92
CA GLU A 104 -24.21 -23.13 15.30
C GLU A 104 -24.11 -22.62 16.75
N ASP A 105 -23.29 -23.28 17.59
CA ASP A 105 -23.03 -22.87 18.99
C ASP A 105 -21.89 -21.83 19.10
N GLU A 106 -21.30 -21.47 17.96
CA GLU A 106 -20.23 -20.47 17.82
C GLU A 106 -20.75 -19.21 17.14
N CYS A 107 -20.19 -18.07 17.53
CA CYS A 107 -20.38 -16.83 16.81
C CYS A 107 -19.04 -16.25 16.34
N LEU A 108 -19.05 -15.67 15.14
CA LEU A 108 -17.94 -14.90 14.62
C LEU A 108 -17.98 -13.48 15.21
N PHE A 109 -16.83 -12.96 15.60
CA PHE A 109 -16.67 -11.58 16.04
C PHE A 109 -15.64 -10.91 15.14
N ILE A 110 -16.10 -10.07 14.20
CA ILE A 110 -15.28 -9.58 13.08
C ILE A 110 -15.36 -8.06 12.93
N GLY A 111 -14.25 -7.42 12.60
CA GLY A 111 -14.22 -5.99 12.27
C GLY A 111 -14.75 -5.76 10.85
N ARG A 112 -15.45 -4.66 10.65
CA ARG A 112 -16.09 -4.32 9.38
C ARG A 112 -15.08 -3.91 8.31
N ASN A 113 -14.00 -3.27 8.72
CA ASN A 113 -12.98 -2.68 7.87
C ASN A 113 -11.75 -3.59 7.72
N GLY A 114 -11.61 -4.62 8.58
CA GLY A 114 -10.55 -5.62 8.47
C GLY A 114 -10.63 -6.48 7.21
N ASN A 115 -9.45 -6.96 6.77
CA ASN A 115 -9.32 -7.80 5.58
C ASN A 115 -10.08 -9.13 5.68
N ALA A 116 -10.17 -9.74 6.87
CA ALA A 116 -10.88 -11.01 7.03
C ALA A 116 -12.33 -10.94 6.51
N PHE A 117 -13.05 -9.86 6.84
CA PHE A 117 -14.44 -9.70 6.40
C PHE A 117 -14.54 -9.44 4.90
N ALA A 118 -13.64 -8.61 4.36
CA ALA A 118 -13.55 -8.38 2.92
C ALA A 118 -13.27 -9.68 2.15
N ARG A 119 -12.38 -10.54 2.67
CA ARG A 119 -12.04 -11.82 2.05
C ARG A 119 -13.18 -12.82 2.11
N LEU A 120 -13.87 -12.96 3.25
CA LEU A 120 -15.08 -13.80 3.38
C LEU A 120 -16.16 -13.39 2.38
N ARG A 121 -16.35 -12.08 2.16
CA ARG A 121 -17.24 -11.54 1.14
C ARG A 121 -16.80 -11.92 -0.27
N ASN A 122 -15.51 -11.78 -0.59
CA ASN A 122 -14.99 -12.04 -1.94
C ASN A 122 -15.12 -13.49 -2.38
N ILE A 123 -15.05 -14.45 -1.43
CA ILE A 123 -15.29 -15.87 -1.72
C ILE A 123 -16.76 -16.28 -1.57
N ASN A 124 -17.64 -15.32 -1.23
CA ASN A 124 -19.06 -15.57 -0.91
C ASN A 124 -19.24 -16.72 0.09
N ALA A 125 -18.48 -16.67 1.19
CA ALA A 125 -18.47 -17.69 2.21
C ALA A 125 -19.88 -17.96 2.76
N GLN A 126 -20.21 -19.23 2.99
CA GLN A 126 -21.51 -19.66 3.50
C GLN A 126 -21.34 -20.32 4.86
N GLY A 127 -22.22 -19.98 5.81
CA GLY A 127 -22.15 -20.48 7.17
C GLY A 127 -23.41 -20.13 7.94
N LYS A 128 -23.81 -21.03 8.85
CA LYS A 128 -24.95 -20.81 9.74
C LYS A 128 -24.55 -20.16 11.06
N CYS A 129 -23.26 -20.05 11.33
CA CYS A 129 -22.74 -19.35 12.49
C CYS A 129 -23.27 -17.91 12.53
N ALA A 130 -23.63 -17.44 13.72
CA ALA A 130 -24.01 -16.06 13.91
C ALA A 130 -22.78 -15.14 13.80
N VAL A 131 -23.01 -13.89 13.46
CA VAL A 131 -21.92 -12.92 13.22
C VAL A 131 -22.19 -11.63 13.96
N PHE A 132 -21.22 -11.21 14.76
CA PHE A 132 -21.13 -9.86 15.29
C PHE A 132 -20.12 -9.08 14.45
N VAL A 133 -20.60 -8.02 13.82
CA VAL A 133 -19.77 -7.08 13.06
C VAL A 133 -19.51 -5.86 13.92
N VAL A 134 -18.24 -5.55 14.14
CA VAL A 134 -17.80 -4.35 14.86
C VAL A 134 -17.40 -3.28 13.84
N ASN A 135 -17.91 -2.07 14.01
CA ASN A 135 -17.53 -0.92 13.19
C ASN A 135 -17.51 0.34 14.07
N ARG A 136 -16.31 0.87 14.32
CA ARG A 136 -16.10 2.13 15.06
C ARG A 136 -16.89 2.20 16.38
N GLY A 137 -16.70 1.18 17.23
CA GLY A 137 -17.35 1.06 18.54
C GLY A 137 -18.81 0.60 18.52
N ARG A 138 -19.43 0.44 17.35
CA ARG A 138 -20.78 -0.13 17.21
C ARG A 138 -20.67 -1.63 16.93
N ILE A 139 -21.53 -2.41 17.57
CA ILE A 139 -21.63 -3.86 17.35
C ILE A 139 -23.00 -4.15 16.75
N LYS A 140 -23.03 -4.84 15.61
CA LYS A 140 -24.25 -5.29 14.94
C LYS A 140 -24.28 -6.80 14.88
N PHE A 141 -25.44 -7.38 15.18
CA PHE A 141 -25.65 -8.83 15.18
C PHE A 141 -26.37 -9.27 13.91
N TYR A 142 -25.98 -10.44 13.41
CA TYR A 142 -26.61 -11.16 12.31
C TYR A 142 -26.77 -12.63 12.70
N SER A 143 -27.92 -13.22 12.34
CA SER A 143 -28.23 -14.61 12.70
C SER A 143 -27.44 -15.63 11.89
N SER A 144 -26.86 -15.23 10.75
CA SER A 144 -26.03 -16.07 9.90
C SER A 144 -25.00 -15.25 9.12
N LEU A 145 -23.94 -15.89 8.64
CA LEU A 145 -22.96 -15.24 7.75
C LEU A 145 -23.60 -14.79 6.43
N SER A 146 -24.51 -15.58 5.86
CA SER A 146 -25.18 -15.23 4.60
C SER A 146 -26.03 -13.96 4.74
N GLU A 147 -26.75 -13.80 5.86
CA GLU A 147 -27.47 -12.57 6.18
C GLU A 147 -26.50 -11.39 6.34
N CYS A 148 -25.42 -11.60 7.09
CA CYS A 148 -24.39 -10.59 7.33
C CYS A 148 -23.77 -10.08 6.03
N LEU A 149 -23.35 -10.97 5.12
CA LEU A 149 -22.69 -10.58 3.86
C LEU A 149 -23.66 -9.88 2.90
N SER A 150 -24.95 -10.22 2.94
CA SER A 150 -26.00 -9.54 2.16
C SER A 150 -26.30 -8.14 2.69
N ALA A 151 -26.32 -7.97 4.02
CA ALA A 151 -26.61 -6.69 4.66
C ALA A 151 -25.42 -5.72 4.68
N GLU A 152 -24.19 -6.24 4.72
CA GLU A 152 -22.93 -5.48 4.77
C GLU A 152 -22.22 -5.47 3.41
N GLU A 153 -22.87 -4.88 2.40
CA GLU A 153 -22.32 -4.79 1.05
C GLU A 153 -20.94 -4.08 1.02
N GLY A 154 -20.07 -4.53 0.12
CA GLY A 154 -18.78 -3.87 -0.11
C GLY A 154 -18.94 -2.49 -0.74
N TYR A 155 -17.87 -1.72 -0.77
CA TYR A 155 -17.85 -0.47 -1.51
C TYR A 155 -18.00 -0.73 -3.02
N THR A 156 -18.61 0.23 -3.71
CA THR A 156 -18.60 0.32 -5.18
C THR A 156 -17.75 1.53 -5.57
N VAL A 157 -17.19 1.53 -6.78
CA VAL A 157 -16.32 2.63 -7.23
C VAL A 157 -17.08 3.95 -7.17
N ASN A 158 -16.51 4.94 -6.49
CA ASN A 158 -17.11 6.27 -6.42
C ASN A 158 -17.19 6.88 -7.84
N PRO A 159 -18.35 7.43 -8.24
CA PRO A 159 -18.53 8.06 -9.56
C PRO A 159 -17.52 9.17 -9.88
N ILE A 160 -16.92 9.81 -8.86
CA ILE A 160 -15.89 10.84 -9.03
C ILE A 160 -14.62 10.29 -9.72
N SER A 161 -14.38 8.98 -9.64
CA SER A 161 -13.21 8.31 -10.20
C SER A 161 -13.15 8.41 -11.73
N GLY A 162 -14.31 8.52 -12.40
CA GLY A 162 -14.39 8.73 -13.83
C GLY A 162 -14.14 10.18 -14.28
N ASN A 163 -13.98 11.12 -13.35
CA ASN A 163 -13.75 12.52 -13.68
C ASN A 163 -12.25 12.81 -13.86
N SER A 164 -11.86 13.12 -15.09
CA SER A 164 -10.50 13.51 -15.48
C SER A 164 -10.26 15.03 -15.52
N ASP A 165 -11.26 15.83 -15.12
CA ASP A 165 -11.08 17.26 -14.87
C ASP A 165 -9.93 17.46 -13.87
N PHE A 166 -9.31 18.63 -13.92
CA PHE A 166 -8.26 19.00 -12.97
C PHE A 166 -8.27 20.48 -12.67
N ILE A 167 -7.71 20.85 -11.53
CA ILE A 167 -7.45 22.24 -11.20
C ILE A 167 -6.23 22.70 -12.01
N ALA A 168 -6.49 23.46 -13.07
CA ALA A 168 -5.45 24.18 -13.80
C ALA A 168 -5.00 25.39 -12.97
N SER A 169 -4.01 25.18 -12.10
CA SER A 169 -3.33 26.25 -11.39
C SER A 169 -2.00 26.57 -12.08
N ASP A 170 -1.76 27.84 -12.36
CA ASP A 170 -0.47 28.34 -12.88
C ASP A 170 0.52 28.66 -11.74
N ASN A 171 0.20 28.23 -10.51
CA ASN A 171 1.07 28.44 -9.35
C ASN A 171 2.32 27.57 -9.46
N TYR A 172 3.48 28.22 -9.51
CA TYR A 172 4.79 27.58 -9.35
C TYR A 172 5.27 27.84 -7.94
N PHE A 173 5.73 26.79 -7.26
CA PHE A 173 6.22 26.87 -5.89
C PHE A 173 7.73 26.62 -5.83
N SER A 174 8.41 27.45 -5.05
CA SER A 174 9.85 27.45 -4.85
C SER A 174 10.18 27.56 -3.36
N VAL A 175 11.45 27.34 -3.03
CA VAL A 175 11.96 27.59 -1.69
C VAL A 175 11.71 29.06 -1.31
N GLY A 176 11.13 29.29 -0.12
CA GLY A 176 10.73 30.58 0.41
C GLY A 176 9.24 30.90 0.27
N ASP A 177 8.50 30.17 -0.57
CA ASP A 177 7.05 30.37 -0.70
C ASP A 177 6.29 29.94 0.54
N ILE A 178 5.15 30.60 0.79
CA ILE A 178 4.26 30.35 1.92
C ILE A 178 2.94 29.77 1.41
N LEU A 179 2.58 28.61 1.94
CA LEU A 179 1.30 27.93 1.78
C LEU A 179 0.46 28.07 3.06
N CYS A 180 -0.83 27.76 2.96
CA CYS A 180 -1.75 27.74 4.09
C CYS A 180 -2.33 26.33 4.25
N THR A 181 -2.39 25.81 5.47
CA THR A 181 -3.03 24.52 5.76
C THR A 181 -4.55 24.65 5.86
N ASP A 182 -5.26 23.53 5.91
CA ASP A 182 -6.71 23.46 6.15
C ASP A 182 -7.16 24.00 7.52
N ASP A 183 -6.27 24.07 8.51
CA ASP A 183 -6.52 24.72 9.80
C ASP A 183 -5.99 26.16 9.90
N GLY A 184 -5.48 26.73 8.80
CA GLY A 184 -5.09 28.13 8.72
C GLY A 184 -3.65 28.44 9.13
N GLU A 185 -2.81 27.43 9.34
CA GLU A 185 -1.38 27.60 9.62
C GLU A 185 -0.62 27.98 8.34
N GLU A 186 0.27 28.97 8.43
CA GLU A 186 1.18 29.31 7.34
C GLU A 186 2.42 28.40 7.33
N ILE A 187 2.69 27.77 6.19
CA ILE A 187 3.81 26.84 5.99
C ILE A 187 4.78 27.40 4.97
N THR A 188 6.02 27.61 5.39
CA THR A 188 7.13 28.06 4.55
C THR A 188 7.88 26.87 3.97
N LEU A 189 8.09 26.85 2.65
CA LEU A 189 8.88 25.83 1.97
C LEU A 189 10.38 26.14 2.13
N THR A 190 11.14 25.29 2.83
CA THR A 190 12.52 25.61 3.25
C THR A 190 13.61 25.02 2.35
N SER A 191 13.37 23.84 1.77
CA SER A 191 14.30 23.23 0.81
C SER A 191 13.59 22.19 -0.05
N LEU A 192 13.97 22.06 -1.33
CA LEU A 192 13.46 21.00 -2.20
C LEU A 192 14.16 19.66 -1.87
N ILE A 193 13.38 18.62 -1.61
CA ILE A 193 13.86 17.25 -1.36
C ILE A 193 13.92 16.46 -2.67
N SER A 194 12.82 16.47 -3.42
CA SER A 194 12.70 15.67 -4.64
C SER A 194 11.71 16.27 -5.63
N THR A 195 11.91 15.90 -6.89
CA THR A 195 11.00 16.19 -8.00
C THR A 195 10.53 14.86 -8.57
N GLY A 196 9.25 14.54 -8.36
CA GLY A 196 8.60 13.36 -8.90
C GLY A 196 7.78 13.68 -10.16
N ALA A 197 7.17 12.63 -10.73
CA ALA A 197 6.29 12.76 -11.89
C ALA A 197 4.99 13.52 -11.56
N GLU A 198 4.51 13.43 -10.33
CA GLU A 198 3.24 14.05 -9.91
C GLU A 198 3.41 15.42 -9.23
N GLY A 199 4.57 15.68 -8.64
CA GLY A 199 4.80 16.89 -7.86
C GLY A 199 6.20 17.04 -7.32
N LEU A 200 6.35 18.04 -6.46
CA LEU A 200 7.57 18.42 -5.76
C LEU A 200 7.38 18.14 -4.27
N VAL A 201 8.43 17.67 -3.60
CA VAL A 201 8.43 17.49 -2.14
C VAL A 201 9.42 18.46 -1.51
N PHE A 202 8.93 19.26 -0.58
CA PHE A 202 9.71 20.27 0.13
C PHE A 202 9.80 19.97 1.63
N CYS A 203 10.94 20.27 2.24
CA CYS A 203 11.00 20.50 3.68
C CYS A 203 10.14 21.72 4.03
N THR A 204 9.60 21.73 5.24
CA THR A 204 8.88 22.87 5.80
C THR A 204 9.70 23.54 6.91
N GLN A 205 9.16 24.55 7.59
CA GLN A 205 9.76 25.05 8.83
C GLN A 205 9.68 24.04 10.00
N HIS A 206 8.90 22.97 9.84
CA HIS A 206 8.77 21.90 10.83
C HIS A 206 9.58 20.68 10.38
N ASP A 207 10.61 20.30 11.13
CA ASP A 207 11.56 19.25 10.73
C ASP A 207 10.93 17.88 10.47
N LYS A 208 9.82 17.58 11.17
CA LYS A 208 9.09 16.31 11.06
C LYS A 208 8.20 16.20 9.83
N TRP A 209 7.86 17.33 9.21
CA TRP A 209 6.82 17.40 8.18
C TRP A 209 7.35 17.95 6.86
N VAL A 210 6.94 17.32 5.77
CA VAL A 210 7.24 17.74 4.40
C VAL A 210 5.95 18.10 3.68
N ALA A 211 6.06 18.98 2.69
CA ALA A 211 4.96 19.38 1.82
C ALA A 211 5.12 18.73 0.44
N LYS A 212 4.15 17.89 0.02
CA LYS A 212 4.02 17.45 -1.37
C LYS A 212 3.12 18.46 -2.08
N VAL A 213 3.64 19.08 -3.13
CA VAL A 213 2.95 20.07 -3.96
C VAL A 213 2.84 19.52 -5.37
N TYR A 214 1.62 19.41 -5.90
CA TYR A 214 1.41 18.81 -7.20
C TYR A 214 1.84 19.71 -8.35
N HIS A 215 2.29 19.10 -9.45
CA HIS A 215 2.47 19.81 -10.72
C HIS A 215 1.13 20.30 -11.27
N ARG A 216 1.20 21.20 -12.25
CA ARG A 216 0.02 21.67 -12.98
C ARG A 216 -0.78 20.49 -13.54
N GLY A 217 -2.07 20.45 -13.24
CA GLY A 217 -2.98 19.37 -13.65
C GLY A 217 -2.89 18.09 -12.81
N GLY A 218 -2.03 18.06 -11.78
CA GLY A 218 -1.95 16.94 -10.86
C GLY A 218 -3.14 16.84 -9.90
N ILE A 219 -3.95 17.89 -9.70
CA ILE A 219 -5.08 17.85 -8.75
C ILE A 219 -6.38 17.56 -9.48
N THR A 220 -6.79 16.29 -9.46
CA THR A 220 -8.08 15.81 -9.97
C THR A 220 -9.14 15.76 -8.87
N PRO A 221 -10.45 15.74 -9.20
CA PRO A 221 -11.54 15.53 -8.24
C PRO A 221 -11.35 14.28 -7.38
N LEU A 222 -10.98 13.14 -7.98
CA LEU A 222 -10.70 11.90 -7.24
C LEU A 222 -9.58 12.10 -6.21
N ARG A 223 -8.44 12.66 -6.64
CA ARG A 223 -7.27 12.84 -5.77
C ARG A 223 -7.57 13.79 -4.61
N TRP A 224 -8.19 14.94 -4.90
CA TRP A 224 -8.50 15.92 -3.84
C TRP A 224 -9.54 15.39 -2.85
N TYR A 225 -10.62 14.77 -3.34
CA TYR A 225 -11.65 14.19 -2.47
C TYR A 225 -11.08 13.04 -1.61
N LYS A 226 -10.17 12.24 -2.16
CA LYS A 226 -9.43 11.23 -1.41
C LYS A 226 -8.58 11.84 -0.30
N LEU A 227 -7.80 12.88 -0.59
CA LEU A 227 -7.01 13.57 0.44
C LEU A 227 -7.90 14.10 1.58
N MET A 228 -9.09 14.65 1.27
CA MET A 228 -10.05 15.07 2.30
C MET A 228 -10.52 13.90 3.18
N LYS A 229 -10.81 12.74 2.58
CA LYS A 229 -11.20 11.51 3.32
C LYS A 229 -10.05 10.92 4.12
N MET A 230 -8.83 10.98 3.61
CA MET A 230 -7.63 10.51 4.30
C MET A 230 -7.30 11.40 5.50
N ARG A 231 -7.43 12.73 5.32
CA ARG A 231 -7.27 13.71 6.40
C ARG A 231 -8.18 13.42 7.60
N SER A 232 -9.41 12.93 7.36
CA SER A 232 -10.36 12.63 8.42
C SER A 232 -10.09 11.33 9.18
N LEU A 233 -9.25 10.44 8.66
CA LEU A 233 -8.85 9.21 9.35
C LEU A 233 -7.78 9.46 10.43
N ASP A 234 -7.04 10.57 10.32
CA ASP A 234 -6.03 11.03 11.30
C ASP A 234 -5.01 9.95 11.70
N LEU A 235 -4.45 9.28 10.69
CA LEU A 235 -3.50 8.18 10.85
C LEU A 235 -2.07 8.73 10.98
N GLU A 236 -1.59 8.89 12.22
CA GLU A 236 -0.27 9.49 12.54
C GLU A 236 0.85 8.46 12.84
N ALA A 237 0.74 7.25 12.31
CA ALA A 237 1.75 6.21 12.51
C ALA A 237 3.14 6.64 12.00
N ASP A 238 4.19 6.17 12.67
CA ASP A 238 5.58 6.59 12.40
C ASP A 238 6.10 6.09 11.05
N ASN A 239 5.61 4.94 10.60
CA ASN A 239 6.09 4.17 9.44
C ASN A 239 5.33 4.44 8.13
N ILE A 240 4.48 5.47 8.07
CA ILE A 240 3.74 5.83 6.86
C ILE A 240 3.79 7.34 6.61
N CYS A 241 3.91 7.74 5.34
CA CYS A 241 3.80 9.14 4.93
C CYS A 241 2.34 9.52 4.65
N TRP A 242 1.48 9.38 5.66
CA TRP A 242 0.05 9.67 5.53
C TRP A 242 -0.22 11.19 5.36
N PRO A 243 -1.15 11.60 4.48
CA PRO A 243 -1.60 13.00 4.40
C PRO A 243 -2.24 13.46 5.71
N CYS A 244 -1.60 14.41 6.40
CA CYS A 244 -2.06 14.92 7.69
C CYS A 244 -2.64 16.34 7.63
N ARG A 245 -2.33 17.13 6.60
CA ARG A 245 -2.89 18.48 6.37
C ARG A 245 -3.07 18.74 4.88
N LEU A 246 -4.14 19.43 4.50
CA LEU A 246 -4.33 19.87 3.12
C LEU A 246 -3.65 21.23 2.93
N LEU A 247 -2.99 21.43 1.79
CA LEU A 247 -2.28 22.67 1.49
C LEU A 247 -3.02 23.48 0.43
N PHE A 248 -3.05 24.79 0.65
CA PHE A 248 -3.62 25.79 -0.23
C PHE A 248 -2.61 26.91 -0.51
N SER A 249 -2.72 27.52 -1.68
CA SER A 249 -2.09 28.82 -1.95
C SER A 249 -2.75 29.93 -1.13
N ARG A 250 -2.12 31.11 -1.07
CA ARG A 250 -2.70 32.31 -0.45
C ARG A 250 -4.08 32.72 -0.99
N ASN A 251 -4.40 32.32 -2.22
CA ASN A 251 -5.70 32.57 -2.84
C ASN A 251 -6.71 31.43 -2.59
N HIS A 252 -6.46 30.57 -1.59
CA HIS A 252 -7.29 29.41 -1.22
C HIS A 252 -7.49 28.38 -2.35
N ILE A 253 -6.57 28.32 -3.31
CA ILE A 253 -6.56 27.28 -4.34
C ILE A 253 -5.83 26.05 -3.77
N PRO A 254 -6.39 24.83 -3.85
CA PRO A 254 -5.71 23.58 -3.51
C PRO A 254 -4.36 23.43 -4.21
N VAL A 255 -3.32 22.98 -3.49
CA VAL A 255 -1.98 22.77 -4.07
C VAL A 255 -1.37 21.41 -3.76
N GLY A 256 -1.75 20.78 -2.64
CA GLY A 256 -1.09 19.57 -2.18
C GLY A 256 -1.44 19.23 -0.74
N TYR A 257 -0.52 18.59 -0.04
CA TYR A 257 -0.72 18.15 1.34
C TYR A 257 0.61 18.08 2.11
N MET A 258 0.51 18.08 3.45
CA MET A 258 1.64 17.75 4.32
C MET A 258 1.58 16.29 4.75
N MET A 259 2.77 15.70 4.93
CA MET A 259 2.95 14.35 5.43
C MET A 259 4.23 14.24 6.24
N ARG A 260 4.36 13.16 7.00
CA ARG A 260 5.58 12.88 7.77
C ARG A 260 6.78 12.76 6.83
N LYS A 261 7.93 13.25 7.30
CA LYS A 261 9.21 13.08 6.60
C LYS A 261 9.72 11.65 6.79
N ALA A 262 9.80 10.87 5.72
CA ALA A 262 10.52 9.59 5.73
C ALA A 262 12.04 9.81 5.79
N SER A 263 12.75 8.84 6.37
CA SER A 263 14.21 8.76 6.39
C SER A 263 14.72 7.49 5.68
N GLY A 264 16.04 7.40 5.50
CA GLY A 264 16.67 6.25 4.84
C GLY A 264 16.74 6.36 3.32
N THR A 265 16.80 5.21 2.65
CA THR A 265 16.87 5.09 1.18
C THR A 265 15.73 4.21 0.67
N THR A 266 15.30 4.38 -0.58
CA THR A 266 14.31 3.45 -1.16
C THR A 266 14.87 2.03 -1.18
N ILE A 267 14.03 1.02 -0.95
CA ILE A 267 14.45 -0.39 -1.01
C ILE A 267 15.02 -0.69 -2.40
N SER A 268 14.40 -0.15 -3.45
CA SER A 268 14.90 -0.30 -4.83
C SER A 268 16.37 0.13 -5.01
N ARG A 269 16.85 1.12 -4.25
CA ARG A 269 18.23 1.60 -4.31
C ARG A 269 19.15 0.83 -3.38
N ALA A 270 18.64 0.41 -2.22
CA ALA A 270 19.40 -0.34 -1.24
C ALA A 270 19.66 -1.77 -1.74
N PHE A 271 18.67 -2.37 -2.38
CA PHE A 271 18.67 -3.75 -2.85
C PHE A 271 19.02 -3.84 -4.35
N ASP A 272 19.75 -2.85 -4.89
CA ASP A 272 20.24 -2.86 -6.28
C ASP A 272 21.53 -3.68 -6.41
N GLY A 273 21.48 -4.92 -5.90
CA GLY A 273 22.59 -5.86 -5.87
C GLY A 273 23.61 -5.69 -4.72
N PRO A 274 24.67 -6.51 -4.72
CA PRO A 274 25.61 -6.60 -3.59
C PRO A 274 26.35 -5.31 -3.25
N ASP A 275 26.80 -4.56 -4.25
CA ASP A 275 27.53 -3.30 -4.03
C ASP A 275 26.64 -2.22 -3.39
N ALA A 276 25.35 -2.19 -3.75
CA ALA A 276 24.39 -1.26 -3.16
C ALA A 276 24.12 -1.63 -1.70
N MET A 277 23.90 -2.91 -1.42
CA MET A 277 23.72 -3.41 -0.05
C MET A 277 24.94 -3.13 0.82
N GLU A 278 26.16 -3.39 0.34
CA GLU A 278 27.40 -3.08 1.08
C GLU A 278 27.54 -1.57 1.32
N LYS A 279 27.13 -0.73 0.37
CA LYS A 279 27.19 0.73 0.51
C LYS A 279 26.18 1.27 1.54
N TYR A 280 24.94 0.81 1.47
CA TYR A 280 23.86 1.35 2.30
C TYR A 280 23.78 0.65 3.67
N PHE A 281 24.08 -0.64 3.70
CA PHE A 281 23.92 -1.52 4.87
C PHE A 281 25.13 -2.47 5.05
N PRO A 282 26.36 -1.93 5.25
CA PRO A 282 27.58 -2.72 5.33
C PRO A 282 27.61 -3.75 6.47
N ALA A 283 26.84 -3.52 7.53
CA ALA A 283 26.79 -4.38 8.71
C ALA A 283 25.62 -5.38 8.69
N TRP A 284 24.80 -5.39 7.64
CA TRP A 284 23.66 -6.30 7.59
C TRP A 284 24.10 -7.74 7.36
N SER A 285 23.36 -8.63 7.98
CA SER A 285 23.37 -10.07 7.79
C SER A 285 22.03 -10.50 7.17
N ARG A 286 21.87 -11.80 6.92
CA ARG A 286 20.58 -12.38 6.51
C ARG A 286 19.45 -12.02 7.48
N LEU A 287 19.74 -11.97 8.77
CA LEU A 287 18.74 -11.65 9.79
C LEU A 287 18.14 -10.25 9.56
N GLN A 288 18.95 -9.23 9.27
CA GLN A 288 18.45 -7.88 9.01
C GLN A 288 17.58 -7.80 7.75
N VAL A 289 17.88 -8.58 6.72
CA VAL A 289 17.03 -8.66 5.51
C VAL A 289 15.66 -9.27 5.84
N VAL A 290 15.65 -10.31 6.69
CA VAL A 290 14.43 -10.98 7.16
C VAL A 290 13.60 -10.05 8.05
N GLU A 291 14.23 -9.35 8.99
CA GLU A 291 13.56 -8.35 9.84
C GLU A 291 13.00 -7.18 9.02
N ALA A 292 13.75 -6.68 8.03
CA ALA A 292 13.26 -5.66 7.10
C ALA A 292 12.00 -6.12 6.34
N SER A 293 11.98 -7.39 5.92
CA SER A 293 10.82 -8.00 5.24
C SER A 293 9.60 -8.11 6.17
N LEU A 294 9.82 -8.45 7.44
CA LEU A 294 8.77 -8.44 8.46
C LEU A 294 8.26 -7.02 8.72
N SER A 295 9.15 -6.05 8.88
CA SER A 295 8.80 -4.65 9.06
C SER A 295 7.92 -4.13 7.93
N PHE A 296 8.21 -4.49 6.67
CA PHE A 296 7.34 -4.18 5.53
C PHE A 296 5.93 -4.76 5.72
N LEU A 297 5.81 -6.07 5.99
CA LEU A 297 4.52 -6.73 6.20
C LEU A 297 3.74 -6.12 7.36
N TYR A 298 4.43 -5.70 8.43
CA TYR A 298 3.78 -5.05 9.57
C TYR A 298 3.16 -3.69 9.21
N VAL A 299 3.83 -2.90 8.36
CA VAL A 299 3.23 -1.64 7.87
C VAL A 299 2.03 -1.91 6.97
N MET A 300 2.11 -2.93 6.12
CA MET A 300 1.00 -3.33 5.23
C MET A 300 -0.24 -3.74 6.04
N GLU A 301 -0.07 -4.64 7.00
CA GLU A 301 -1.16 -5.09 7.86
C GLU A 301 -1.75 -3.96 8.71
N TYR A 302 -0.92 -3.02 9.17
CA TYR A 302 -1.40 -1.85 9.88
C TYR A 302 -2.35 -0.99 9.01
N LEU A 303 -2.03 -0.79 7.73
CA LEU A 303 -2.91 -0.12 6.79
C LEU A 303 -4.18 -0.93 6.50
N HIS A 304 -4.05 -2.25 6.37
CA HIS A 304 -5.19 -3.16 6.15
C HIS A 304 -6.17 -3.15 7.33
N LEU A 305 -5.70 -3.05 8.57
CA LEU A 305 -6.55 -2.87 9.76
C LEU A 305 -7.38 -1.58 9.73
N HIS A 306 -6.95 -0.59 8.95
CA HIS A 306 -7.66 0.67 8.73
C HIS A 306 -8.50 0.68 7.43
N GLY A 307 -8.64 -0.46 6.75
CA GLY A 307 -9.38 -0.57 5.50
C GLY A 307 -8.70 0.16 4.34
N VAL A 308 -7.38 0.35 4.40
CA VAL A 308 -6.57 0.97 3.35
C VAL A 308 -5.85 -0.12 2.57
N LEU A 309 -6.00 -0.13 1.24
CA LEU A 309 -5.23 -0.97 0.33
C LEU A 309 -4.20 -0.10 -0.40
N VAL A 310 -2.91 -0.44 -0.33
CA VAL A 310 -1.83 0.40 -0.87
C VAL A 310 -1.91 0.51 -2.39
N GLY A 311 -2.23 -0.60 -3.07
CA GLY A 311 -2.42 -0.63 -4.51
C GLY A 311 -1.13 -0.63 -5.35
N ASP A 312 -0.29 0.41 -5.27
CA ASP A 312 0.98 0.49 -6.02
C ASP A 312 2.18 0.03 -5.17
N ILE A 313 2.15 -1.25 -4.78
CA ILE A 313 3.21 -1.89 -4.00
C ILE A 313 4.40 -2.17 -4.91
N GLN A 314 5.57 -1.63 -4.56
CA GLN A 314 6.83 -1.85 -5.27
C GLN A 314 8.01 -1.34 -4.44
N LEU A 315 9.23 -1.78 -4.78
CA LEU A 315 10.45 -1.46 -4.04
C LEU A 315 10.77 0.05 -3.96
N LYS A 316 10.30 0.86 -4.93
CA LYS A 316 10.56 2.31 -4.94
C LYS A 316 9.63 3.12 -4.03
N ASN A 317 8.48 2.55 -3.65
CA ASN A 317 7.48 3.20 -2.80
C ASN A 317 7.64 2.83 -1.31
N ALA A 318 8.72 2.13 -0.96
CA ALA A 318 9.13 1.86 0.40
C ALA A 318 10.55 2.40 0.63
N MET A 319 10.76 3.10 1.74
CA MET A 319 12.07 3.57 2.21
C MET A 319 12.47 2.84 3.47
N ILE A 320 13.76 2.56 3.61
CA ILE A 320 14.31 1.83 4.74
C ILE A 320 15.48 2.59 5.34
N GLU A 321 15.40 2.85 6.64
CA GLU A 321 16.49 3.44 7.42
C GLU A 321 17.34 2.36 8.09
N ASN A 322 16.68 1.35 8.65
CA ASN A 322 17.28 0.15 9.25
C ASN A 322 16.24 -1.00 9.22
N GLU A 323 16.62 -2.19 9.68
CA GLU A 323 15.81 -3.41 9.64
C GLU A 323 14.43 -3.29 10.35
N ASP A 324 14.32 -2.42 11.35
CA ASP A 324 13.09 -2.21 12.14
C ASP A 324 12.34 -0.92 11.76
N HIS A 325 12.90 -0.09 10.87
CA HIS A 325 12.33 1.22 10.53
C HIS A 325 12.21 1.38 9.01
N LEU A 326 11.00 1.07 8.53
CA LEU A 326 10.57 1.17 7.15
C LEU A 326 9.43 2.18 7.03
N PHE A 327 9.45 2.98 5.97
CA PHE A 327 8.42 3.95 5.64
C PHE A 327 7.75 3.60 4.31
N LEU A 328 6.42 3.60 4.28
CA LEU A 328 5.70 3.66 3.01
C LEU A 328 5.50 5.11 2.58
N ILE A 329 5.85 5.40 1.33
CA ILE A 329 5.74 6.72 0.70
C ILE A 329 4.71 6.70 -0.43
N ASP A 330 4.31 7.88 -0.90
CA ASP A 330 3.33 8.05 -1.99
C ASP A 330 1.90 7.58 -1.64
N MET A 331 1.49 7.84 -0.39
CA MET A 331 0.23 7.35 0.18
C MET A 331 -1.01 8.05 -0.38
N ASP A 332 -0.88 9.16 -1.12
CA ASP A 332 -2.03 9.84 -1.75
C ASP A 332 -2.65 9.06 -2.92
N SER A 333 -1.97 7.99 -3.36
CA SER A 333 -2.47 7.12 -4.41
C SER A 333 -3.28 5.93 -3.88
N VAL A 334 -3.24 5.60 -2.58
CA VAL A 334 -3.85 4.37 -2.01
C VAL A 334 -5.34 4.24 -2.30
N GLN A 335 -5.87 3.03 -2.24
CA GLN A 335 -7.31 2.81 -2.21
C GLN A 335 -7.82 2.93 -0.79
N TYR A 336 -8.87 3.74 -0.61
CA TYR A 336 -9.53 3.92 0.68
C TYR A 336 -11.03 4.05 0.46
N GLN A 337 -11.80 3.20 1.13
CA GLN A 337 -13.26 3.11 0.97
C GLN A 337 -13.66 2.87 -0.50
N ASP A 338 -14.52 3.74 -1.05
CA ASP A 338 -15.02 3.72 -2.42
C ASP A 338 -14.08 4.42 -3.43
N LEU A 339 -12.90 4.88 -2.99
CA LEU A 339 -11.95 5.63 -3.82
C LEU A 339 -10.79 4.74 -4.27
N PRO A 340 -10.72 4.39 -5.57
CA PRO A 340 -9.72 3.47 -6.09
C PRO A 340 -8.32 4.07 -6.10
N CYS A 341 -7.32 3.20 -6.08
CA CYS A 341 -5.94 3.59 -6.37
C CYS A 341 -5.76 3.70 -7.89
N PRO A 342 -5.40 4.88 -8.45
CA PRO A 342 -5.41 5.12 -9.89
C PRO A 342 -4.17 4.58 -10.63
N VAL A 343 -3.17 4.09 -9.91
CA VAL A 343 -1.86 3.70 -10.41
C VAL A 343 -1.53 2.27 -10.02
N GLY A 344 -0.59 1.67 -10.73
CA GLY A 344 -0.06 0.35 -10.46
C GLY A 344 1.15 0.10 -11.36
N THR A 345 2.06 -0.73 -10.87
CA THR A 345 3.29 -1.10 -11.58
C THR A 345 3.13 -2.51 -12.12
N GLU A 346 3.27 -2.68 -13.44
CA GLU A 346 2.97 -3.93 -14.14
C GLU A 346 3.69 -5.14 -13.53
N GLU A 347 4.98 -4.98 -13.22
CA GLU A 347 5.85 -6.02 -12.62
C GLU A 347 5.35 -6.52 -11.25
N PHE A 348 4.58 -5.71 -10.52
CA PHE A 348 4.01 -6.10 -9.22
C PHE A 348 2.50 -6.36 -9.30
N THR A 349 1.88 -6.12 -10.47
CA THR A 349 0.44 -6.24 -10.66
C THR A 349 0.11 -7.60 -11.26
N ARG A 350 -0.97 -8.21 -10.78
CA ARG A 350 -1.51 -9.45 -11.37
C ARG A 350 -1.76 -9.31 -12.88
N PRO A 351 -1.38 -10.31 -13.69
CA PRO A 351 -1.62 -10.28 -15.14
C PRO A 351 -3.07 -9.99 -15.54
N GLU A 352 -4.07 -10.48 -14.78
CA GLU A 352 -5.48 -10.27 -15.13
C GLU A 352 -5.96 -8.82 -14.95
N LEU A 353 -5.15 -7.96 -14.32
CA LEU A 353 -5.43 -6.54 -14.13
C LEU A 353 -4.72 -5.64 -15.14
N TRP A 354 -3.79 -6.18 -15.94
CA TRP A 354 -3.07 -5.40 -16.93
C TRP A 354 -3.97 -4.83 -18.02
N GLY A 355 -3.58 -3.68 -18.56
CA GLY A 355 -4.34 -2.94 -19.57
C GLY A 355 -5.67 -2.35 -19.09
N LYS A 356 -6.10 -2.63 -17.85
CA LYS A 356 -7.28 -2.01 -17.24
C LYS A 356 -6.91 -0.66 -16.62
N SER A 357 -7.85 0.28 -16.70
CA SER A 357 -7.71 1.56 -16.00
C SER A 357 -8.02 1.35 -14.52
N PHE A 358 -7.05 1.59 -13.63
CA PHE A 358 -7.24 1.35 -12.20
C PHE A 358 -8.27 2.27 -11.54
N VAL A 359 -8.69 3.36 -12.19
CA VAL A 359 -9.79 4.20 -11.69
C VAL A 359 -11.18 3.60 -11.90
N THR A 360 -11.31 2.51 -12.67
CA THR A 360 -12.63 1.93 -13.01
C THR A 360 -13.05 0.77 -12.11
N PHE A 361 -12.22 0.35 -11.16
CA PHE A 361 -12.53 -0.76 -10.26
C PHE A 361 -11.86 -0.57 -8.89
N LEU A 362 -12.42 -1.21 -7.86
CA LEU A 362 -11.77 -1.34 -6.56
C LEU A 362 -10.98 -2.64 -6.54
N ARG A 363 -9.71 -2.56 -6.14
CA ARG A 363 -8.89 -3.75 -5.86
C ARG A 363 -9.48 -4.49 -4.66
N ARG A 364 -9.32 -5.80 -4.68
CA ARG A 364 -9.60 -6.71 -3.57
C ARG A 364 -8.32 -6.94 -2.77
N PRO A 365 -8.40 -7.36 -1.49
CA PRO A 365 -7.22 -7.79 -0.75
C PRO A 365 -6.37 -8.83 -1.51
N GLN A 366 -7.00 -9.75 -2.23
CA GLN A 366 -6.32 -10.76 -3.06
C GLN A 366 -5.53 -10.19 -4.25
N ASP A 367 -5.85 -8.98 -4.71
CA ASP A 367 -5.06 -8.32 -5.74
C ASP A 367 -3.77 -7.74 -5.13
N GLU A 368 -3.80 -7.37 -3.86
CA GLU A 368 -2.65 -6.88 -3.10
C GLU A 368 -1.76 -8.03 -2.60
N ASP A 369 -2.34 -9.17 -2.21
CA ASP A 369 -1.60 -10.40 -1.83
C ASP A 369 -0.56 -10.80 -2.87
N TYR A 370 -0.92 -10.73 -4.15
CA TYR A 370 0.00 -11.03 -5.24
C TYR A 370 1.18 -10.04 -5.26
N SER A 371 0.87 -8.75 -5.12
CA SER A 371 1.87 -7.67 -5.13
C SER A 371 2.82 -7.81 -3.93
N ILE A 372 2.27 -8.16 -2.76
CA ILE A 372 3.03 -8.45 -1.53
C ILE A 372 3.90 -9.68 -1.72
N SER A 373 3.39 -10.75 -2.34
CA SER A 373 4.15 -11.98 -2.58
C SER A 373 5.41 -11.69 -3.41
N ILE A 374 5.27 -10.92 -4.50
CA ILE A 374 6.40 -10.47 -5.32
C ILE A 374 7.36 -9.61 -4.49
N LEU A 375 6.87 -8.64 -3.73
CA LEU A 375 7.75 -7.77 -2.94
C LEU A 375 8.49 -8.54 -1.84
N VAL A 376 7.83 -9.47 -1.15
CA VAL A 376 8.43 -10.34 -0.14
C VAL A 376 9.56 -11.18 -0.74
N PHE A 377 9.32 -11.80 -1.91
CA PHE A 377 10.38 -12.48 -2.64
C PHE A 377 11.53 -11.52 -2.95
N SER A 378 11.22 -10.37 -3.56
CA SER A 378 12.22 -9.37 -3.91
C SER A 378 13.00 -8.85 -2.71
N MET A 379 12.41 -8.76 -1.52
CA MET A 379 13.13 -8.35 -0.32
C MET A 379 14.06 -9.47 0.18
N LEU A 380 13.58 -10.71 0.31
CA LEU A 380 14.41 -11.83 0.75
C LEU A 380 15.56 -12.12 -0.23
N PHE A 381 15.33 -11.91 -1.52
CA PHE A 381 16.32 -12.05 -2.59
C PHE A 381 17.01 -10.73 -2.96
N CYS A 382 17.00 -9.74 -2.07
CA CYS A 382 17.79 -8.51 -2.17
C CYS A 382 17.69 -7.83 -3.55
N GLY A 383 16.46 -7.67 -4.03
CA GLY A 383 16.07 -6.92 -5.24
C GLY A 383 15.66 -7.77 -6.43
N GLN A 384 15.89 -9.09 -6.40
CA GLN A 384 15.54 -9.95 -7.54
C GLN A 384 14.04 -10.19 -7.65
N HIS A 385 13.52 -10.09 -8.88
CA HIS A 385 12.15 -10.47 -9.17
C HIS A 385 11.99 -12.01 -9.16
N PRO A 386 10.86 -12.59 -8.71
CA PRO A 386 10.64 -14.05 -8.72
C PRO A 386 10.76 -14.67 -10.11
N TYR A 387 10.35 -13.93 -11.14
CA TYR A 387 10.45 -14.32 -12.54
C TYR A 387 11.71 -13.77 -13.24
N ALA A 388 12.69 -13.23 -12.49
CA ALA A 388 13.98 -12.82 -13.04
C ALA A 388 14.79 -14.08 -13.39
N GLN A 389 14.56 -14.58 -14.59
CA GLN A 389 15.13 -15.83 -15.08
C GLN A 389 15.86 -15.67 -16.40
N ARG A 390 16.63 -16.70 -16.74
CA ARG A 390 17.13 -16.96 -18.09
C ARG A 390 16.25 -17.97 -18.85
N ASN A 391 14.93 -18.01 -18.58
CA ASN A 391 14.04 -19.01 -19.22
C ASN A 391 13.76 -18.69 -20.71
N GLY A 392 14.43 -17.68 -21.25
CA GLY A 392 14.56 -17.45 -22.67
C GLY A 392 13.38 -16.70 -23.29
N LEU A 393 12.38 -16.28 -22.51
CA LEU A 393 11.40 -15.31 -22.97
C LEU A 393 12.04 -13.92 -22.98
N GLU A 394 11.61 -13.08 -23.93
CA GLU A 394 12.24 -11.78 -24.17
C GLU A 394 11.89 -10.75 -23.09
N MET A 395 10.71 -10.87 -22.48
CA MET A 395 10.15 -9.86 -21.56
C MET A 395 9.70 -10.50 -20.25
N LEU A 396 9.94 -9.80 -19.13
CA LEU A 396 9.47 -10.21 -17.80
C LEU A 396 7.96 -10.46 -17.76
N ARG A 397 7.20 -9.67 -18.51
CA ARG A 397 5.76 -9.80 -18.68
C ARG A 397 5.35 -11.20 -19.13
N ASP A 398 6.07 -11.77 -20.10
CA ASP A 398 5.76 -13.08 -20.67
C ASP A 398 6.08 -14.21 -19.67
N GLU A 399 7.14 -14.04 -18.87
CA GLU A 399 7.51 -14.99 -17.80
C GLU A 399 6.44 -15.02 -16.69
N MET A 400 5.89 -13.85 -16.32
CA MET A 400 4.81 -13.74 -15.35
C MET A 400 3.50 -14.38 -15.85
N GLU A 401 3.15 -14.19 -17.14
CA GLU A 401 1.98 -14.84 -17.74
C GLU A 401 2.13 -16.37 -17.83
N ALA A 402 3.36 -16.84 -18.02
CA ALA A 402 3.67 -18.28 -18.12
C ALA A 402 3.82 -18.97 -16.75
N HIS A 403 3.73 -18.24 -15.63
CA HIS A 403 4.06 -18.77 -14.29
C HIS A 403 5.44 -19.45 -14.25
N SER A 404 6.38 -18.85 -14.97
CA SER A 404 7.71 -19.39 -15.20
C SER A 404 8.60 -19.05 -14.01
N PHE A 405 8.48 -19.80 -12.92
CA PHE A 405 9.28 -19.65 -11.70
C PHE A 405 10.45 -20.66 -11.68
N PRO A 406 11.72 -20.27 -11.36
CA PRO A 406 12.88 -21.12 -11.64
C PRO A 406 13.14 -22.15 -10.55
N TYR A 407 12.69 -21.86 -9.34
CA TYR A 407 13.07 -22.64 -8.17
C TYR A 407 12.08 -23.78 -7.95
N THR A 408 12.59 -24.95 -7.62
CA THR A 408 11.79 -26.12 -7.22
C THR A 408 12.09 -26.49 -5.77
N VAL A 409 11.17 -27.23 -5.12
CA VAL A 409 11.36 -27.67 -3.72
C VAL A 409 12.42 -28.78 -3.60
N ASP A 410 12.60 -29.57 -4.66
CA ASP A 410 13.50 -30.72 -4.72
C ASP A 410 14.84 -30.44 -5.43
N ASP A 411 15.08 -29.17 -5.81
CA ASP A 411 16.28 -28.69 -6.51
C ASP A 411 16.59 -29.45 -7.83
N SER A 412 15.56 -30.03 -8.46
CA SER A 412 15.66 -30.87 -9.67
C SER A 412 16.01 -30.10 -10.95
N GLU A 413 15.78 -28.78 -11.00
CA GLU A 413 15.99 -27.93 -12.18
C GLU A 413 16.92 -26.71 -11.94
N ASN A 414 18.02 -26.91 -11.20
CA ASN A 414 18.97 -25.84 -10.81
C ASN A 414 19.67 -25.11 -11.98
N GLU A 415 19.60 -25.61 -13.22
CA GLU A 415 20.27 -24.99 -14.38
C GLU A 415 19.77 -23.57 -14.71
N ARG A 416 18.59 -23.19 -14.20
CA ARG A 416 17.88 -21.94 -14.55
C ARG A 416 18.00 -20.83 -13.51
N ILE A 417 18.57 -21.13 -12.34
CA ILE A 417 18.75 -20.18 -11.24
C ILE A 417 19.93 -19.23 -11.55
N PRO A 418 19.79 -17.90 -11.39
CA PRO A 418 20.90 -16.99 -11.54
C PRO A 418 22.05 -17.29 -10.57
N TYR A 419 23.23 -17.65 -11.10
CA TYR A 419 24.45 -17.78 -10.30
C TYR A 419 24.84 -16.43 -9.68
N GLY A 420 25.28 -16.46 -8.43
CA GLY A 420 25.67 -15.25 -7.68
C GLY A 420 25.26 -15.25 -6.21
N GLY A 421 24.93 -16.43 -5.66
CA GLY A 421 24.52 -16.61 -4.28
C GLY A 421 23.00 -16.74 -4.11
N TYR A 422 22.18 -16.42 -5.12
CA TYR A 422 20.71 -16.51 -5.03
C TYR A 422 20.21 -17.95 -4.90
N ASP A 423 20.87 -18.91 -5.55
CA ASP A 423 20.68 -20.34 -5.32
C ASP A 423 20.90 -20.70 -3.84
N LYS A 424 21.93 -20.12 -3.21
CA LYS A 424 22.23 -20.35 -1.79
C LYS A 424 21.26 -19.62 -0.86
N ILE A 425 20.70 -18.48 -1.28
CA ILE A 425 19.59 -17.83 -0.56
C ILE A 425 18.38 -18.76 -0.57
N TRP A 426 18.04 -19.33 -1.73
CA TRP A 426 16.96 -20.31 -1.85
C TRP A 426 17.20 -21.51 -0.95
N ASP A 427 18.38 -22.13 -1.04
CA ASP A 427 18.76 -23.31 -0.25
C ASP A 427 18.53 -23.11 1.24
N ALA A 428 18.85 -21.91 1.75
CA ALA A 428 18.74 -21.53 3.15
C ALA A 428 17.29 -21.27 3.64
N LEU A 429 16.33 -21.03 2.75
CA LEU A 429 14.94 -20.79 3.15
C LEU A 429 14.34 -21.99 3.87
N THR A 430 13.36 -21.72 4.74
CA THR A 430 12.61 -22.79 5.40
C THR A 430 11.79 -23.59 4.39
N PRO A 431 11.48 -24.87 4.67
CA PRO A 431 10.61 -25.66 3.81
C PRO A 431 9.24 -24.99 3.57
N THR A 432 8.70 -24.33 4.60
CA THR A 432 7.47 -23.53 4.53
C THR A 432 7.57 -22.42 3.48
N LEU A 433 8.64 -21.61 3.49
CA LEU A 433 8.82 -20.53 2.52
C LEU A 433 9.05 -21.05 1.11
N LYS A 434 9.82 -22.14 0.95
CA LYS A 434 10.04 -22.78 -0.36
C LYS A 434 8.70 -23.23 -0.97
N ASP A 435 7.89 -23.96 -0.21
CA ASP A 435 6.56 -24.42 -0.64
C ASP A 435 5.65 -23.26 -1.04
N MET A 436 5.57 -22.23 -0.18
CA MET A 436 4.74 -21.05 -0.46
C MET A 436 5.18 -20.31 -1.71
N PHE A 437 6.49 -20.12 -1.95
CA PHE A 437 6.95 -19.45 -3.16
C PHE A 437 6.69 -20.25 -4.43
N VAL A 438 6.88 -21.58 -4.40
CA VAL A 438 6.56 -22.43 -5.55
C VAL A 438 5.06 -22.37 -5.86
N ARG A 439 4.20 -22.54 -4.85
CA ARG A 439 2.74 -22.46 -5.05
C ARG A 439 2.30 -21.06 -5.50
N ALA A 440 2.92 -20.00 -4.98
CA ALA A 440 2.59 -18.64 -5.38
C ALA A 440 2.94 -18.35 -6.85
N PHE A 441 4.14 -18.74 -7.29
CA PHE A 441 4.67 -18.29 -8.58
C PHE A 441 4.60 -19.33 -9.70
N ALA A 442 4.67 -20.63 -9.38
CA ALA A 442 4.52 -21.70 -10.36
C ALA A 442 3.06 -22.17 -10.49
N GLU A 443 2.28 -22.14 -9.41
CA GLU A 443 0.88 -22.62 -9.40
C GLU A 443 -0.16 -21.48 -9.39
N GLY A 444 0.27 -20.24 -9.11
CA GLY A 444 -0.61 -19.07 -9.09
C GLY A 444 -1.48 -18.93 -7.84
N GLU A 445 -1.13 -19.62 -6.75
CA GLU A 445 -1.82 -19.49 -5.46
C GLU A 445 -1.57 -18.12 -4.82
N LEU A 446 -2.52 -17.65 -4.01
CA LEU A 446 -2.42 -16.37 -3.31
C LEU A 446 -2.42 -16.64 -1.81
N PHE A 447 -1.37 -16.16 -1.15
CA PHE A 447 -1.24 -16.22 0.30
C PHE A 447 -1.51 -14.86 0.92
N ASP A 448 -2.23 -14.86 2.04
CA ASP A 448 -2.45 -13.67 2.85
C ASP A 448 -1.11 -13.11 3.34
N SER A 449 -0.99 -11.80 3.48
CA SER A 449 0.21 -11.15 4.01
C SER A 449 0.58 -11.64 5.43
N LEU A 450 -0.42 -12.06 6.23
CA LEU A 450 -0.19 -12.70 7.53
C LEU A 450 0.42 -14.10 7.44
N GLU A 451 0.15 -14.85 6.37
CA GLU A 451 0.78 -16.16 6.14
C GLU A 451 2.26 -15.96 5.82
N TRP A 452 2.58 -15.00 4.96
CA TRP A 452 3.97 -14.59 4.71
C TRP A 452 4.66 -14.16 6.01
N ALA A 453 4.02 -13.31 6.81
CA ALA A 453 4.60 -12.85 8.08
C ALA A 453 4.89 -14.02 9.02
N CYS A 454 3.97 -14.98 9.15
CA CYS A 454 4.19 -16.17 9.99
C CYS A 454 5.33 -17.06 9.47
N ALA A 455 5.44 -17.26 8.14
CA ALA A 455 6.52 -18.07 7.55
C ALA A 455 7.89 -17.39 7.65
N ILE A 456 7.94 -16.06 7.51
CA ILE A 456 9.17 -15.27 7.68
C ILE A 456 9.58 -15.21 9.16
N GLN A 457 8.62 -15.13 10.10
CA GLN A 457 8.92 -15.24 11.54
C GLN A 457 9.56 -16.60 11.89
N GLU A 458 9.08 -17.70 11.29
CA GLU A 458 9.72 -19.01 11.46
C GLU A 458 11.18 -18.98 10.97
N TYR A 459 11.42 -18.36 9.81
CA TYR A 459 12.78 -18.24 9.26
C TYR A 459 13.69 -17.39 10.14
N ARG A 460 13.20 -16.23 10.60
CA ARG A 460 13.89 -15.37 11.57
C ARG A 460 14.28 -16.16 12.82
N ASP A 461 13.35 -16.91 13.40
CA ASP A 461 13.58 -17.62 14.65
C ASP A 461 14.71 -18.66 14.51
N LYS A 462 14.78 -19.37 13.37
CA LYS A 462 15.88 -20.30 13.06
C LYS A 462 17.23 -19.60 12.88
N LEU A 463 17.24 -18.42 12.26
CA LEU A 463 18.46 -17.61 12.13
C LEU A 463 18.94 -17.12 13.50
N VAL A 464 18.04 -16.60 14.34
CA VAL A 464 18.37 -16.14 15.70
C VAL A 464 18.86 -17.29 16.59
N ALA A 465 18.25 -18.47 16.46
CA ALA A 465 18.67 -19.67 17.19
C ALA A 465 19.97 -20.29 16.65
N HIS A 466 20.55 -19.75 15.58
CA HIS A 466 21.73 -20.27 14.90
C HIS A 466 21.60 -21.76 14.51
N GLU A 467 20.45 -22.15 13.92
CA GLU A 467 20.17 -23.57 13.57
C GLU A 467 20.87 -24.09 12.31
N TYR A 468 21.50 -23.23 11.50
CA TYR A 468 22.16 -23.62 10.26
C TYR A 468 23.65 -23.90 10.53
N GLU A 469 24.14 -25.06 10.11
CA GLU A 469 25.55 -25.43 10.28
C GLU A 469 26.50 -24.61 9.39
N ASP A 470 26.02 -24.17 8.23
CA ASP A 470 26.81 -23.37 7.28
C ASP A 470 26.73 -21.87 7.64
N GLU A 471 27.85 -21.31 8.08
CA GLU A 471 27.99 -19.89 8.43
C GLU A 471 27.67 -18.95 7.25
N GLU A 472 27.80 -19.41 6.01
CA GLU A 472 27.48 -18.59 4.82
C GLU A 472 25.98 -18.26 4.73
N VAL A 473 25.10 -19.07 5.33
CA VAL A 473 23.65 -18.82 5.40
C VAL A 473 23.33 -17.48 6.08
N TYR A 474 24.14 -17.10 7.07
CA TYR A 474 23.94 -15.87 7.83
C TYR A 474 24.37 -14.62 7.06
N ARG A 475 25.02 -14.75 5.89
CA ARG A 475 25.43 -13.60 5.07
C ARG A 475 24.29 -13.12 4.15
N VAL A 476 24.30 -11.83 3.84
CA VAL A 476 23.32 -11.21 2.91
C VAL A 476 23.43 -11.82 1.50
N PHE A 477 24.65 -12.14 1.06
CA PHE A 477 24.89 -12.88 -0.18
C PHE A 477 25.85 -14.03 0.13
N PRO A 478 25.32 -15.24 0.37
CA PRO A 478 26.13 -16.42 0.63
C PRO A 478 27.06 -16.72 -0.56
N TYR A 479 28.31 -17.08 -0.27
CA TYR A 479 29.34 -17.44 -1.25
C TYR A 479 29.65 -16.35 -2.30
N TYR A 480 29.19 -15.12 -2.09
CA TYR A 480 29.50 -14.01 -2.97
C TYR A 480 30.98 -13.63 -2.83
N VAL A 481 31.74 -13.89 -3.89
CA VAL A 481 33.12 -13.43 -4.04
C VAL A 481 33.10 -12.20 -4.92
N LYS A 482 33.46 -11.04 -4.35
CA LYS A 482 33.66 -9.82 -5.12
C LYS A 482 34.84 -10.03 -6.06
N GLU A 483 34.58 -10.16 -7.37
CA GLU A 483 35.65 -10.12 -8.35
C GLU A 483 36.33 -8.75 -8.22
N VAL A 484 37.56 -8.73 -7.69
CA VAL A 484 38.38 -7.53 -7.72
C VAL A 484 38.68 -7.27 -9.19
N ALA A 485 37.96 -6.33 -9.80
CA ALA A 485 38.23 -5.92 -11.16
C ALA A 485 39.72 -5.59 -11.28
N ALA A 486 40.45 -6.39 -12.06
CA ALA A 486 41.82 -6.06 -12.43
C ALA A 486 41.79 -4.63 -13.00
N PRO A 487 42.72 -3.74 -12.64
CA PRO A 487 42.68 -2.35 -13.08
C PRO A 487 42.68 -2.32 -14.60
N VAL A 488 41.50 -2.11 -15.17
CA VAL A 488 41.34 -1.93 -16.61
C VAL A 488 42.06 -0.63 -16.92
N LYS A 489 43.20 -0.71 -17.58
CA LYS A 489 43.82 0.46 -18.20
C LYS A 489 42.79 1.02 -19.18
N ARG A 490 42.06 2.07 -18.76
CA ARG A 490 41.10 2.80 -19.60
C ARG A 490 41.85 3.37 -20.80
N THR A 491 41.87 2.64 -21.91
CA THR A 491 42.23 3.18 -23.23
C THR A 491 40.96 3.71 -23.88
N GLY A 492 40.44 4.80 -23.31
CA GLY A 492 39.25 5.50 -23.79
C GLY A 492 39.23 6.90 -23.20
N LYS A 493 39.00 7.92 -24.05
CA LYS A 493 39.02 9.33 -23.63
C LYS A 493 37.99 9.55 -22.52
N MET A 494 38.44 10.01 -21.34
CA MET A 494 37.58 10.41 -20.23
C MET A 494 36.58 11.47 -20.67
N SER A 495 35.34 11.36 -20.20
CA SER A 495 34.35 12.40 -20.41
C SER A 495 34.69 13.67 -19.60
N ILE A 496 34.26 14.84 -20.08
CA ILE A 496 34.47 16.14 -19.38
C ILE A 496 33.93 16.08 -17.94
N ARG A 497 32.81 15.37 -17.74
CA ARG A 497 32.14 15.22 -16.45
C ARG A 497 32.97 14.41 -15.46
N GLU A 498 33.69 13.39 -15.92
CA GLU A 498 34.61 12.59 -15.11
C GLU A 498 35.91 13.33 -14.78
N ALA A 499 36.42 14.17 -15.69
CA ALA A 499 37.64 14.96 -15.45
C ALA A 499 37.43 16.04 -14.38
N ILE A 500 36.24 16.64 -14.32
CA ILE A 500 35.87 17.67 -13.34
C ILE A 500 35.67 17.07 -11.93
N MET A 501 35.12 15.85 -11.82
CA MET A 501 34.94 15.19 -10.52
C MET A 501 36.24 14.65 -9.91
N ASN A 502 37.25 14.34 -10.74
CA ASN A 502 38.47 13.66 -10.30
C ASN A 502 39.71 14.56 -10.16
N SER A 503 39.60 15.89 -10.27
CA SER A 503 40.75 16.80 -10.16
C SER A 503 40.52 17.89 -9.12
N ASN A 504 41.51 18.08 -8.22
CA ASN A 504 41.65 19.27 -7.37
C ASN A 504 42.13 20.50 -8.19
N MET A 505 41.71 20.63 -9.45
CA MET A 505 42.10 21.73 -10.33
C MET A 505 41.01 22.81 -10.36
N ASN A 506 41.42 24.08 -10.48
CA ASN A 506 40.46 25.16 -10.64
C ASN A 506 39.83 25.12 -12.05
N SER A 507 38.64 25.70 -12.18
CA SER A 507 37.78 25.68 -13.37
C SER A 507 38.38 26.34 -14.62
N GLU A 508 39.43 27.14 -14.48
CA GLU A 508 40.07 27.93 -15.53
C GLU A 508 41.18 27.16 -16.25
N GLU A 509 41.95 26.35 -15.51
CA GLU A 509 43.00 25.48 -16.07
C GLU A 509 42.41 24.32 -16.88
N ALA A 510 41.31 23.73 -16.42
CA ALA A 510 40.59 22.67 -17.12
C ALA A 510 40.02 23.14 -18.47
N ARG A 511 39.55 24.40 -18.55
CA ARG A 511 39.05 25.01 -19.80
C ARG A 511 40.16 25.23 -20.82
N ASN A 512 41.32 25.71 -20.39
CA ASN A 512 42.45 25.98 -21.29
C ASN A 512 43.08 24.71 -21.88
N GLN A 513 43.06 23.59 -21.15
CA GLN A 513 43.58 22.32 -21.65
C GLN A 513 42.61 21.67 -22.66
N TYR A 514 41.30 21.87 -22.50
CA TYR A 514 40.29 21.38 -23.44
C TYR A 514 40.30 22.14 -24.78
N ALA A 515 40.52 23.46 -24.75
CA ALA A 515 40.63 24.29 -25.95
C ALA A 515 41.79 23.88 -26.88
N ARG A 516 42.83 23.21 -26.36
CA ARG A 516 43.98 22.71 -27.14
C ARG A 516 43.72 21.37 -27.83
N GLN A 517 42.62 20.68 -27.53
CA GLN A 517 42.30 19.35 -28.08
C GLN A 517 41.21 19.33 -29.16
N ILE A 518 40.70 20.51 -29.55
CA ILE A 518 39.69 20.63 -30.61
C ILE A 518 40.42 20.82 -31.96
N PRO A 519 40.24 19.93 -32.95
CA PRO A 519 40.73 20.18 -34.30
C PRO A 519 39.97 21.37 -34.91
N THR A 520 40.69 22.30 -35.51
CA THR A 520 40.12 23.43 -36.25
C THR A 520 39.17 22.94 -37.36
N GLY A 521 38.04 23.63 -37.52
CA GLY A 521 36.84 23.25 -38.28
C GLY A 521 36.97 23.03 -39.81
N GLN A 522 38.16 22.76 -40.33
CA GLN A 522 38.38 22.38 -41.73
C GLN A 522 38.44 20.86 -41.96
N GLN A 523 38.56 20.02 -40.92
CA GLN A 523 38.62 18.55 -41.08
C GLN A 523 37.26 17.84 -40.99
N ALA A 524 36.24 18.43 -40.36
CA ALA A 524 34.91 17.80 -40.20
C ALA A 524 34.04 17.83 -41.46
N ALA A 525 34.34 18.70 -42.44
CA ALA A 525 33.53 18.87 -43.64
C ALA A 525 33.76 17.78 -44.72
N ASN A 526 34.85 17.01 -44.65
CA ASN A 526 35.20 16.03 -45.69
C ASN A 526 34.70 14.60 -45.41
N GLU A 527 34.26 14.27 -44.19
CA GLU A 527 33.81 12.91 -43.85
C GLU A 527 32.29 12.70 -44.01
N GLN A 528 31.47 13.76 -43.99
CA GLN A 528 30.03 13.66 -44.19
C GLN A 528 29.58 13.57 -45.66
N ALA A 529 30.50 13.70 -46.62
CA ALA A 529 30.19 13.64 -48.05
C ALA A 529 30.19 12.20 -48.67
N LYS A 530 30.46 11.14 -47.90
CA LYS A 530 30.62 9.76 -48.44
C LYS A 530 29.54 8.75 -48.08
N LYS A 531 28.46 9.13 -47.40
CA LYS A 531 27.33 8.21 -47.14
C LYS A 531 25.98 8.92 -47.33
N ARG A 532 25.48 8.91 -48.56
CA ARG A 532 24.06 9.18 -48.83
C ARG A 532 23.60 8.28 -49.98
N VAL A 533 22.73 7.33 -49.64
CA VAL A 533 21.93 6.53 -50.57
C VAL A 533 20.51 7.10 -50.49
N GLU A 534 19.94 7.47 -51.64
CA GLU A 534 18.59 8.03 -51.77
C GLU A 534 17.50 6.96 -51.64
N PRO A 535 16.30 7.35 -51.15
CA PRO A 535 15.08 6.83 -51.74
C PRO A 535 14.10 7.93 -52.21
N SER A 536 13.35 7.54 -53.23
CA SER A 536 12.42 8.26 -54.09
C SER A 536 11.18 8.86 -53.39
N HIS A 537 10.80 10.08 -53.80
CA HIS A 537 9.52 10.73 -53.55
C HIS A 537 8.36 10.13 -54.38
N PRO A 538 7.10 10.38 -53.95
CA PRO A 538 6.20 11.11 -54.82
C PRO A 538 5.59 12.36 -54.16
N SER A 539 5.26 13.31 -55.04
CA SER A 539 4.88 14.69 -54.84
C SER A 539 3.43 14.90 -54.37
N PHE A 540 3.18 15.94 -53.56
CA PHE A 540 1.92 16.70 -53.61
C PHE A 540 2.13 18.20 -53.32
N LYS A 541 1.52 19.04 -54.16
CA LYS A 541 1.57 20.51 -54.13
C LYS A 541 0.50 21.07 -53.19
N GLY A 542 0.83 22.13 -52.43
CA GLY A 542 -0.15 22.94 -51.69
C GLY A 542 0.48 24.20 -51.12
N SER A 543 -0.08 25.36 -51.46
CA SER A 543 0.47 26.71 -51.38
C SER A 543 0.46 27.38 -50.00
N THR A 544 1.45 28.25 -49.80
CA THR A 544 1.66 29.22 -48.71
C THR A 544 0.71 30.43 -48.77
N GLN A 545 0.11 30.83 -47.64
CA GLN A 545 0.04 32.22 -47.14
C GLN A 545 -0.55 32.29 -45.70
N PRO A 546 -0.06 33.19 -44.82
CA PRO A 546 -0.53 33.34 -43.44
C PRO A 546 -1.66 34.39 -43.30
N PRO A 547 -2.64 34.22 -42.38
CA PRO A 547 -3.63 35.25 -42.09
C PRO A 547 -3.17 36.24 -40.99
N PRO A 548 -3.79 37.43 -40.89
CA PRO A 548 -3.25 38.58 -40.18
C PRO A 548 -3.58 38.64 -38.68
N SER A 549 -2.75 39.37 -37.94
CA SER A 549 -2.92 39.76 -36.54
C SER A 549 -4.18 40.59 -36.31
N ARG A 550 -5.02 40.22 -35.32
CA ARG A 550 -6.11 41.07 -34.82
C ARG A 550 -6.15 41.13 -33.29
N ALA A 551 -6.40 42.34 -32.81
CA ALA A 551 -6.18 42.84 -31.46
C ALA A 551 -7.02 42.16 -30.34
N ILE A 552 -6.41 42.05 -29.17
CA ILE A 552 -6.98 41.56 -27.90
C ILE A 552 -7.92 42.63 -27.32
N LYS A 553 -9.18 42.26 -27.03
CA LYS A 553 -10.09 43.03 -26.16
C LYS A 553 -9.79 42.73 -24.68
N PRO A 554 -9.97 43.69 -23.75
CA PRO A 554 -9.72 43.46 -22.34
C PRO A 554 -10.71 42.44 -21.75
N PRO A 555 -10.31 41.63 -20.75
CA PRO A 555 -11.16 40.59 -20.21
C PRO A 555 -12.32 41.18 -19.39
N THR A 556 -13.53 40.79 -19.73
CA THR A 556 -14.73 40.91 -18.90
C THR A 556 -14.59 40.05 -17.65
N ASN A 557 -14.88 40.63 -16.48
CA ASN A 557 -14.97 39.93 -15.19
C ASN A 557 -16.00 38.78 -15.27
N GLN A 558 -15.51 37.56 -15.46
CA GLN A 558 -16.20 36.32 -15.09
C GLN A 558 -15.34 35.59 -14.06
N PRO A 559 -15.93 34.94 -13.05
CA PRO A 559 -15.18 34.14 -12.09
C PRO A 559 -14.34 33.09 -12.83
N SER A 560 -13.06 32.95 -12.45
CA SER A 560 -12.15 32.00 -13.09
C SER A 560 -12.72 30.58 -13.01
N GLN A 561 -12.47 29.73 -14.02
CA GLN A 561 -12.88 28.32 -13.98
C GLN A 561 -12.44 27.60 -12.69
N ALA A 562 -11.30 28.01 -12.11
CA ALA A 562 -10.82 27.58 -10.80
C ALA A 562 -11.80 27.91 -9.65
N SER A 563 -12.33 29.14 -9.59
CA SER A 563 -13.31 29.52 -8.56
C SER A 563 -14.65 28.79 -8.71
N ALA A 564 -15.07 28.48 -9.95
CA ALA A 564 -16.29 27.71 -10.21
C ALA A 564 -16.13 26.23 -9.81
N LEU A 565 -14.95 25.64 -10.03
CA LEU A 565 -14.64 24.27 -9.60
C LEU A 565 -14.46 24.16 -8.08
N VAL A 566 -13.79 25.12 -7.45
CA VAL A 566 -13.69 25.22 -5.97
C VAL A 566 -15.08 25.36 -5.34
N ASN A 567 -15.96 26.19 -5.91
CA ASN A 567 -17.34 26.29 -5.44
C ASN A 567 -18.14 24.99 -5.65
N ARG A 568 -17.87 24.24 -6.73
CA ARG A 568 -18.47 22.91 -6.92
C ARG A 568 -17.92 21.87 -5.94
N MET A 569 -16.62 21.88 -5.65
CA MET A 569 -15.98 21.02 -4.64
C MET A 569 -16.51 21.34 -3.23
N ASN A 570 -16.70 22.62 -2.91
CA ASN A 570 -17.29 23.09 -1.65
C ASN A 570 -18.80 22.76 -1.56
N ALA A 571 -19.53 22.82 -2.68
CA ALA A 571 -20.94 22.40 -2.73
C ALA A 571 -21.09 20.87 -2.62
N MET A 572 -20.14 20.09 -3.16
CA MET A 572 -20.11 18.64 -3.03
C MET A 572 -19.75 18.19 -1.61
N SER A 573 -18.84 18.89 -0.93
CA SER A 573 -18.54 18.66 0.50
C SER A 573 -19.73 19.01 1.39
N GLY A 574 -20.39 20.16 1.18
CA GLY A 574 -21.63 20.48 1.90
C GLY A 574 -22.79 19.52 1.60
N SER A 575 -22.84 18.94 0.40
CA SER A 575 -23.78 17.86 0.06
C SER A 575 -23.41 16.54 0.71
N ALA A 576 -22.12 16.22 0.84
CA ALA A 576 -21.63 15.00 1.47
C ALA A 576 -21.78 15.05 2.99
N GLU A 577 -21.54 16.21 3.62
CA GLU A 577 -21.83 16.46 5.03
C GLU A 577 -23.33 16.35 5.30
N LYS A 578 -24.19 16.94 4.47
CA LYS A 578 -25.65 16.75 4.56
C LYS A 578 -26.10 15.32 4.28
N ARG A 579 -25.36 14.54 3.49
CA ARG A 579 -25.65 13.11 3.23
C ARG A 579 -25.23 12.27 4.42
N ALA A 580 -24.07 12.54 5.00
CA ALA A 580 -23.59 11.92 6.23
C ALA A 580 -24.49 12.27 7.44
N GLU A 581 -24.96 13.52 7.55
CA GLU A 581 -25.95 13.93 8.55
C GLU A 581 -27.32 13.29 8.32
N ASN A 582 -27.75 13.09 7.06
CA ASN A 582 -29.02 12.44 6.75
C ASN A 582 -28.95 10.90 6.88
N GLU A 583 -27.78 10.30 6.65
CA GLU A 583 -27.51 8.90 6.97
C GLU A 583 -27.49 8.72 8.50
N ALA A 584 -26.83 9.61 9.24
CA ALA A 584 -26.89 9.64 10.71
C ALA A 584 -28.33 9.81 11.23
N LYS A 585 -29.16 10.65 10.60
CA LYS A 585 -30.59 10.83 10.98
C LYS A 585 -31.51 9.70 10.54
N LYS A 586 -31.17 8.92 9.50
CA LYS A 586 -31.91 7.70 9.13
C LYS A 586 -31.57 6.53 10.05
N GLU A 587 -30.38 6.51 10.62
CA GLU A 587 -29.95 5.56 11.65
C GLU A 587 -30.63 5.79 13.01
N ASP A 588 -31.15 7.00 13.28
CA ASP A 588 -31.87 7.37 14.52
C ASP A 588 -33.39 7.05 14.50
N ALA A 589 -33.93 6.50 13.40
CA ALA A 589 -35.35 6.17 13.32
C ALA A 589 -35.65 4.82 14.03
N PRO A 590 -36.48 4.78 15.09
CA PRO A 590 -36.89 3.51 15.68
C PRO A 590 -37.70 2.69 14.67
N ALA A 591 -37.41 1.38 14.62
CA ALA A 591 -38.08 0.44 13.73
C ALA A 591 -39.62 0.53 13.88
N PRO A 592 -40.40 0.47 12.78
CA PRO A 592 -41.85 0.49 12.88
C PRO A 592 -42.34 -0.78 13.60
N SER A 593 -43.09 -0.58 14.68
CA SER A 593 -43.71 -1.65 15.47
C SER A 593 -44.58 -2.59 14.60
N PRO A 594 -44.54 -3.92 14.80
CA PRO A 594 -45.32 -4.85 14.00
C PRO A 594 -46.82 -4.66 14.23
N ARG A 595 -47.55 -4.42 13.14
CA ARG A 595 -49.02 -4.42 13.14
C ARG A 595 -49.52 -5.84 13.48
N LYS A 596 -50.27 -5.95 14.58
CA LYS A 596 -51.07 -7.13 14.92
C LYS A 596 -52.06 -7.42 13.80
N SER A 597 -51.84 -8.46 13.00
CA SER A 597 -52.87 -9.04 12.14
C SER A 597 -53.77 -9.93 12.99
N GLY A 598 -54.98 -9.44 13.26
CA GLY A 598 -56.01 -10.16 13.99
C GLY A 598 -56.54 -11.36 13.22
N PHE A 599 -56.64 -12.47 13.92
CA PHE A 599 -57.51 -13.60 13.58
C PHE A 599 -58.96 -13.10 13.51
N GLY A 600 -59.59 -13.19 12.34
CA GLY A 600 -60.99 -12.86 12.12
C GLY A 600 -61.66 -13.91 11.23
N ARG A 601 -62.38 -14.84 11.86
CA ARG A 601 -63.30 -15.80 11.24
C ARG A 601 -64.32 -15.08 10.37
N PHE A 602 -64.58 -15.59 9.15
CA PHE A 602 -65.81 -15.31 8.42
C PHE A 602 -66.42 -16.62 7.91
N PHE A 603 -67.53 -17.01 8.55
CA PHE A 603 -68.62 -17.78 7.95
C PHE A 603 -69.64 -16.78 7.40
N GLY A 604 -70.27 -17.09 6.27
CA GLY A 604 -71.58 -16.50 5.94
C GLY A 604 -71.83 -16.19 4.48
N ASN A 605 -72.46 -17.15 3.80
CA ASN A 605 -73.28 -16.99 2.59
C ASN A 605 -74.08 -15.67 2.52
N ARG A 606 -74.21 -15.08 1.32
CA ARG A 606 -75.46 -15.04 0.52
C ARG A 606 -75.31 -14.21 -0.76
N HIS A 607 -76.06 -14.67 -1.77
CA HIS A 607 -76.54 -14.03 -3.02
C HIS A 607 -76.60 -12.49 -2.96
N ASN A 608 -76.33 -11.75 -4.03
CA ASN A 608 -76.75 -11.84 -5.44
C ASN A 608 -75.71 -11.18 -6.35
#